data_AF-A0A1W2PNV9-F1
#
_entry.id   AF-A0A1W2PNV9-F1
#
_cell.length_a   1.000
_cell.length_b   1.000
_cell.length_c   1.000
_cell.angle_alpha   90.00
_cell.angle_beta   90.00
_cell.angle_gamma   90.00
#
_symmetry.space_group_name_H-M   'P 1'
#
loop_
_entity.id
_entity.type
_entity.pdbx_description
1 polymer ?
#
loop_
_entity_poly.entity_id
_entity_poly.type
_entity_poly.pdbx_seq_one_letter_code
_entity_poly.pdbx_strand_id
1 'polypeptide(L)'
;MVGLPARGKTYISKKLTRYLNWIGVPTKVFNVGEYRREAVKQYSSYNFFRPDNEEAMKVRKQCALAALRDVKSYLAKEGGQIAVFDATNTTRERRHMILHFAKENDFKAFFIESVCDDPTVV
;
A
#
# COMPACT_ATOMS: atom_id res chain seq x y z
N MET A 1 -2.85 3.95 -2.55
CA MET A 1 -1.80 4.74 -3.23
C MET A 1 -1.29 4.04 -4.48
N VAL A 2 -0.86 4.79 -5.49
CA VAL A 2 -0.21 4.31 -6.71
C VAL A 2 0.95 5.25 -7.07
N GLY A 3 2.05 4.72 -7.60
CA GLY A 3 3.14 5.52 -8.15
C GLY A 3 4.53 4.91 -7.89
N LEU A 4 5.51 5.35 -8.68
CA LEU A 4 6.90 4.93 -8.59
C LEU A 4 7.53 5.26 -7.22
N PRO A 5 8.62 4.59 -6.79
CA PRO A 5 9.39 4.99 -5.61
C PRO A 5 9.78 6.47 -5.65
N ALA A 6 9.96 7.10 -4.47
CA ALA A 6 10.28 8.54 -4.36
C ALA A 6 9.27 9.47 -5.07
N ARG A 7 7.97 9.20 -4.89
CA ARG A 7 6.86 10.02 -5.41
C ARG A 7 5.91 10.48 -4.32
N GLY A 8 6.42 10.83 -3.14
CA GLY A 8 5.62 11.38 -2.03
C GLY A 8 4.48 10.50 -1.47
N LYS A 9 4.27 9.26 -1.93
CA LYS A 9 3.13 8.41 -1.54
C LYS A 9 2.96 8.26 -0.02
N THR A 10 4.04 7.96 0.70
CA THR A 10 3.99 7.81 2.16
C THR A 10 3.73 9.14 2.85
N TYR A 11 4.23 10.25 2.32
CA TYR A 11 3.94 11.60 2.82
C TYR A 11 2.45 11.93 2.67
N ILE A 12 1.90 11.73 1.46
CA ILE A 12 0.48 11.95 1.16
C ILE A 12 -0.38 11.05 2.06
N SER A 13 -0.03 9.77 2.19
CA SER A 13 -0.74 8.80 3.03
C SER A 13 -0.82 9.25 4.48
N LYS A 14 0.32 9.62 5.08
CA LYS A 14 0.37 10.08 6.47
C LYS A 14 -0.41 11.38 6.68
N LYS A 15 -0.27 12.36 5.78
CA LYS A 15 -1.03 13.63 5.89
C LYS A 15 -2.53 13.43 5.72
N LEU A 16 -2.94 12.64 4.73
CA LEU A 16 -4.35 12.33 4.47
C LEU A 16 -4.97 11.60 5.68
N THR A 17 -4.31 10.56 6.18
CA THR A 17 -4.78 9.85 7.38
C THR A 17 -4.86 10.75 8.60
N ARG A 18 -3.87 11.61 8.83
CA ARG A 18 -3.93 12.58 9.94
C ARG A 18 -5.14 13.52 9.81
N TYR A 19 -5.37 14.05 8.61
CA TYR A 19 -6.49 14.95 8.35
C TYR A 19 -7.85 14.26 8.56
N LEU A 20 -8.03 13.05 8.01
CA LEU A 20 -9.28 12.30 8.16
C LEU A 20 -9.59 11.97 9.62
N ASN A 21 -8.57 11.55 10.39
CA ASN A 21 -8.76 11.36 11.83
C ASN A 21 -9.09 12.67 12.55
N TRP A 22 -8.47 13.79 12.16
CA TRP A 22 -8.72 15.11 12.77
C TRP A 22 -10.18 15.56 12.62
N ILE A 23 -10.82 15.26 11.47
CA ILE A 23 -12.25 15.54 11.25
C ILE A 23 -13.18 14.43 11.79
N GLY A 24 -12.66 13.46 12.54
CA GLY A 24 -13.46 12.43 13.20
C GLY A 24 -13.76 11.18 12.36
N VAL A 25 -13.01 10.93 11.30
CA VAL A 25 -13.14 9.71 10.47
C VAL A 25 -12.00 8.73 10.80
N PRO A 26 -12.27 7.62 11.53
CA PRO A 26 -11.26 6.65 11.92
C PRO A 26 -10.51 6.09 10.70
N THR A 27 -9.24 6.44 10.60
CA THR A 27 -8.40 6.12 9.44
C THR A 27 -7.05 5.55 9.84
N LYS A 28 -6.58 4.50 9.17
CA LYS A 28 -5.26 3.89 9.42
C LYS A 28 -4.46 3.71 8.13
N VAL A 29 -3.14 3.94 8.18
CA VAL A 29 -2.21 3.64 7.09
C VAL A 29 -1.69 2.21 7.22
N PHE A 30 -1.66 1.50 6.10
CA PHE A 30 -1.05 0.17 5.96
C PHE A 30 0.10 0.28 4.96
N ASN A 31 1.33 0.43 5.48
CA ASN A 31 2.52 0.59 4.64
C ASN A 31 3.14 -0.76 4.30
N VAL A 32 2.95 -1.24 3.08
CA VAL A 32 3.46 -2.56 2.64
C VAL A 32 4.99 -2.65 2.72
N GLY A 33 5.70 -1.52 2.72
CA GLY A 33 7.13 -1.47 2.98
C GLY A 33 7.53 -1.86 4.41
N GLU A 34 6.68 -1.61 5.40
CA GLU A 34 6.86 -2.05 6.80
C GLU A 34 6.71 -3.57 6.90
N TYR A 35 5.61 -4.13 6.36
CA TYR A 35 5.41 -5.58 6.25
C TYR A 35 6.59 -6.28 5.57
N ARG A 36 7.14 -5.68 4.51
CA ARG A 36 8.32 -6.21 3.82
C ARG A 36 9.57 -6.17 4.69
N ARG A 37 9.81 -5.09 5.45
CA ARG A 37 10.96 -4.97 6.36
C ARG A 37 10.91 -5.99 7.47
N GLU A 38 9.72 -6.30 7.97
CA GLU A 38 9.52 -7.33 9.00
C GLU A 38 9.71 -8.74 8.43
N ALA A 39 9.22 -9.00 7.22
CA ALA A 39 9.37 -10.28 6.55
C ALA A 39 10.80 -10.58 6.08
N VAL A 40 11.59 -9.54 5.74
CA VAL A 40 12.94 -9.67 5.19
C VAL A 40 13.93 -8.87 6.05
N LYS A 41 14.58 -9.55 7.00
CA LYS A 41 15.48 -8.94 8.00
C LYS A 41 16.76 -8.31 7.43
N GLN A 42 17.18 -8.69 6.22
CA GLN A 42 18.34 -8.10 5.54
C GLN A 42 17.98 -7.66 4.11
N TYR A 43 18.17 -6.37 3.81
CA TYR A 43 18.16 -5.86 2.44
C TYR A 43 19.51 -6.13 1.82
N SER A 44 19.56 -6.83 0.69
CA SER A 44 20.84 -7.06 0.01
C SER A 44 21.02 -6.28 -1.28
N SER A 45 19.98 -5.87 -2.02
CA SER A 45 20.19 -5.13 -3.28
C SER A 45 18.88 -4.69 -3.95
N TYR A 46 18.98 -3.78 -4.94
CA TYR A 46 17.96 -3.53 -5.96
C TYR A 46 17.49 -4.83 -6.66
N ASN A 47 18.29 -5.90 -6.64
CA ASN A 47 17.95 -7.22 -7.15
C ASN A 47 16.64 -7.79 -6.57
N PHE A 48 16.27 -7.44 -5.34
CA PHE A 48 15.00 -7.83 -4.73
C PHE A 48 13.78 -7.21 -5.44
N PHE A 49 13.96 -6.07 -6.11
CA PHE A 49 12.86 -5.36 -6.76
C PHE A 49 12.69 -5.68 -8.24
N ARG A 50 13.62 -6.46 -8.81
CA ARG A 50 13.56 -6.82 -10.23
C ARG A 50 12.31 -7.66 -10.53
N PRO A 51 11.67 -7.44 -11.70
CA PRO A 51 10.45 -8.16 -12.06
C PRO A 51 10.70 -9.64 -12.41
N ASP A 52 11.92 -9.99 -12.81
CA ASP A 52 12.37 -11.35 -13.13
C ASP A 52 12.73 -12.19 -11.89
N ASN A 53 12.78 -11.58 -10.70
CA ASN A 53 13.03 -12.27 -9.45
C ASN A 53 11.73 -12.86 -8.88
N GLU A 54 11.38 -14.08 -9.31
CA GLU A 54 10.14 -14.76 -8.92
C GLU A 54 10.00 -14.94 -7.41
N GLU A 55 11.10 -15.23 -6.72
CA GLU A 55 11.10 -15.44 -5.27
C GLU A 55 10.80 -14.14 -4.52
N ALA A 56 11.46 -13.04 -4.90
CA ALA A 56 11.17 -11.74 -4.32
C ALA A 56 9.75 -11.26 -4.67
N MET A 57 9.26 -11.56 -5.88
CA MET A 57 7.88 -11.30 -6.29
C MET A 57 6.88 -12.04 -5.39
N LYS A 58 7.15 -13.31 -5.05
CA LYS A 58 6.34 -14.11 -4.13
C LYS A 58 6.29 -13.49 -2.73
N VAL A 59 7.45 -13.11 -2.17
CA VAL A 59 7.53 -12.44 -0.86
C VAL A 59 6.78 -11.11 -0.87
N ARG A 60 6.97 -10.28 -1.90
CA ARG A 60 6.25 -9.00 -2.07
C ARG A 60 4.74 -9.18 -2.21
N LYS A 61 4.29 -10.27 -2.83
CA LYS A 61 2.87 -10.62 -2.93
C LYS A 61 2.33 -11.04 -1.56
N GLN A 62 3.07 -11.85 -0.81
CA GLN A 62 2.69 -12.25 0.55
C GLN A 62 2.60 -11.06 1.50
N CYS A 63 3.54 -10.12 1.45
CA CYS A 63 3.49 -8.88 2.26
C CYS A 63 2.24 -8.06 1.96
N ALA A 64 1.86 -7.94 0.68
CA ALA A 64 0.65 -7.23 0.29
C ALA A 64 -0.61 -7.95 0.79
N LEU A 65 -0.66 -9.28 0.73
CA LEU A 65 -1.78 -10.07 1.25
C LEU A 65 -1.88 -9.98 2.78
N ALA A 66 -0.76 -9.98 3.50
CA ALA A 66 -0.73 -9.76 4.94
C ALA A 66 -1.33 -8.38 5.30
N ALA A 67 -0.87 -7.32 4.62
CA ALA A 67 -1.43 -5.99 4.80
C ALA A 67 -2.94 -5.92 4.48
N LEU A 68 -3.41 -6.61 3.43
CA LEU A 68 -4.86 -6.66 3.11
C LEU A 68 -5.68 -7.41 4.18
N ARG A 69 -5.13 -8.43 4.83
CA ARG A 69 -5.79 -9.10 5.96
C ARG A 69 -5.98 -8.14 7.13
N ASP A 70 -4.96 -7.32 7.43
CA ASP A 70 -5.03 -6.34 8.50
C ASP A 70 -5.98 -5.18 8.14
N VAL A 71 -6.02 -4.77 6.86
CA VAL A 71 -7.05 -3.85 6.34
C VAL A 71 -8.45 -4.39 6.62
N LYS A 72 -8.70 -5.67 6.32
CA LYS A 72 -9.99 -6.31 6.59
C LYS A 72 -10.31 -6.31 8.09
N SER A 73 -9.35 -6.69 8.94
CA SER A 73 -9.54 -6.67 10.40
C SER A 73 -9.92 -5.27 10.89
N TYR A 74 -9.17 -4.26 10.45
CA TYR A 74 -9.39 -2.89 10.86
C TYR A 74 -10.77 -2.36 10.47
N LEU A 75 -11.17 -2.57 9.21
CA LEU A 75 -12.44 -2.07 8.69
C LEU A 75 -13.65 -2.87 9.21
N ALA A 76 -13.53 -4.19 9.35
CA ALA A 76 -14.66 -5.06 9.68
C ALA A 76 -14.82 -5.36 11.17
N LYS A 77 -13.75 -5.24 11.97
CA LYS A 77 -13.75 -5.67 13.39
C LYS A 77 -13.36 -4.58 14.36
N GLU A 78 -12.49 -3.65 13.97
CA GLU A 78 -11.94 -2.63 14.87
C GLU A 78 -12.67 -1.27 14.76
N GLY A 79 -13.73 -1.18 13.96
CA GLY A 79 -14.52 0.05 13.78
C GLY A 79 -13.85 1.11 12.90
N GLY A 80 -12.80 0.76 12.16
CA GLY A 80 -12.16 1.63 11.18
C GLY A 80 -13.07 1.95 10.00
N GLN A 81 -13.03 3.18 9.48
CA GLN A 81 -13.86 3.59 8.34
C GLN A 81 -13.05 3.71 7.05
N ILE A 82 -11.78 4.13 7.13
CA ILE A 82 -10.91 4.29 5.95
C ILE A 82 -9.57 3.60 6.19
N ALA A 83 -9.15 2.77 5.24
CA ALA A 83 -7.82 2.16 5.22
C ALA A 83 -6.99 2.72 4.07
N VAL A 84 -5.86 3.35 4.39
CA VAL A 84 -4.91 3.87 3.39
C VAL A 84 -3.86 2.81 3.10
N PHE A 85 -4.00 2.13 1.96
CA PHE A 85 -3.05 1.12 1.50
C PHE A 85 -1.86 1.77 0.76
N ASP A 86 -0.73 1.93 1.46
CA ASP A 86 0.49 2.58 0.97
C ASP A 86 1.48 1.56 0.40
N ALA A 87 1.53 1.51 -0.94
CA ALA A 87 2.46 0.73 -1.74
C ALA A 87 2.63 1.36 -3.12
N THR A 88 3.51 0.82 -3.97
CA THR A 88 3.69 1.29 -5.36
C THR A 88 2.47 1.01 -6.23
N ASN A 89 1.89 -0.19 -6.16
CA ASN A 89 0.70 -0.61 -6.91
C ASN A 89 0.70 -0.22 -8.41
N THR A 90 1.88 -0.23 -9.02
CA THR A 90 2.12 0.29 -10.37
C THR A 90 1.59 -0.62 -11.47
N THR A 91 1.45 -1.92 -11.21
CA THR A 91 0.94 -2.86 -12.23
C THR A 91 -0.58 -3.02 -12.17
N ARG A 92 -1.20 -3.32 -13.31
CA ARG A 92 -2.65 -3.52 -13.42
C ARG A 92 -3.07 -4.75 -12.61
N GLU A 93 -2.30 -5.81 -12.61
CA GLU A 93 -2.59 -7.06 -11.88
C GLU A 93 -2.68 -6.79 -10.37
N ARG A 94 -1.78 -5.96 -9.83
CA ARG A 94 -1.82 -5.57 -8.42
C ARG A 94 -3.07 -4.75 -8.09
N ARG A 95 -3.49 -3.84 -8.97
CA ARG A 95 -4.72 -3.05 -8.77
C ARG A 95 -5.98 -3.90 -8.89
N HIS A 96 -6.02 -4.86 -9.81
CA HIS A 96 -7.12 -5.83 -9.90
C HIS A 96 -7.24 -6.69 -8.64
N MET A 97 -6.12 -7.13 -8.07
CA MET A 97 -6.12 -7.85 -6.78
C MET A 97 -6.75 -7.01 -5.65
N ILE A 98 -6.41 -5.72 -5.57
CA ILE A 98 -6.97 -4.81 -4.56
C ILE A 98 -8.48 -4.58 -4.80
N LEU A 99 -8.88 -4.36 -6.05
CA LEU A 99 -10.29 -4.19 -6.42
C LEU A 99 -11.13 -5.44 -6.12
N HIS A 100 -10.59 -6.62 -6.42
CA HIS A 100 -11.24 -7.89 -6.10
C HIS A 100 -11.42 -8.05 -4.59
N PHE A 101 -10.36 -7.83 -3.81
CA PHE A 101 -10.43 -7.83 -2.35
C PHE A 101 -11.48 -6.82 -1.83
N ALA A 102 -11.51 -5.60 -2.37
CA ALA A 102 -12.48 -4.60 -1.96
C ALA A 102 -13.91 -5.05 -2.26
N LYS A 103 -14.16 -5.61 -3.46
CA LYS A 103 -15.46 -6.14 -3.86
C LYS A 103 -15.93 -7.29 -2.98
N GLU A 104 -15.05 -8.24 -2.65
CA GLU A 104 -15.38 -9.39 -1.80
C GLU A 104 -15.76 -9.01 -0.37
N ASN A 105 -15.34 -7.83 0.10
CA ASN A 105 -15.58 -7.36 1.46
C ASN A 105 -16.52 -6.15 1.50
N ASP A 106 -17.20 -5.84 0.39
CA ASP A 106 -18.10 -4.69 0.24
C ASP A 106 -17.46 -3.33 0.61
N PHE A 107 -16.17 -3.19 0.32
CA PHE A 107 -15.43 -1.95 0.51
C PHE A 107 -15.43 -1.10 -0.75
N LYS A 108 -15.63 0.21 -0.60
CA LYS A 108 -15.38 1.17 -1.69
C LYS A 108 -13.88 1.34 -1.89
N ALA A 109 -13.43 1.42 -3.13
CA ALA A 109 -12.03 1.64 -3.49
C ALA A 109 -11.83 3.01 -4.15
N PHE A 110 -10.82 3.75 -3.71
CA PHE A 110 -10.41 5.03 -4.29
C PHE A 110 -8.89 5.05 -4.48
N PHE A 111 -8.42 5.31 -5.71
CA PHE A 111 -6.99 5.35 -6.03
C PHE A 111 -6.47 6.78 -6.03
N ILE A 112 -5.34 6.99 -5.36
CA ILE A 112 -4.54 8.21 -5.42
C ILE A 112 -3.22 7.84 -6.07
N GLU A 113 -3.01 8.31 -7.30
CA GLU A 113 -1.77 8.13 -8.05
C GLU A 113 -0.93 9.40 -7.98
N SER A 114 0.33 9.27 -7.56
CA SER A 114 1.28 10.38 -7.57
C SER A 114 2.28 10.18 -8.71
N VAL A 115 2.17 11.05 -9.71
CA VAL A 115 3.01 11.10 -10.91
C VAL A 115 3.91 12.32 -10.81
N CYS A 116 5.21 12.15 -11.05
CA CYS A 116 6.17 13.24 -11.09
C CYS A 116 7.34 12.80 -11.97
N ASP A 117 7.60 13.57 -13.02
CA ASP A 117 8.67 13.28 -13.98
C ASP A 117 9.74 14.39 -14.00
N ASP A 118 9.57 15.43 -13.16
CA ASP A 118 10.55 16.51 -12.97
C ASP A 118 11.77 16.01 -12.18
N PRO A 119 12.98 15.96 -12.78
CA PRO A 119 14.18 15.46 -12.12
C PRO A 119 14.61 16.30 -10.91
N THR A 120 14.20 17.57 -10.82
CA THR A 120 14.54 18.45 -9.70
C THR A 120 13.72 18.15 -8.44
N VAL A 121 12.61 17.42 -8.58
CA VAL A 121 11.71 17.03 -7.49
C VAL A 121 12.00 15.60 -6.98
N VAL A 122 12.66 14.77 -7.80
CA VAL A 122 12.81 13.31 -7.62
C VAL A 122 14.03 12.91 -6.83
#